data_AF-A0A7J9GDB8-F1
#
_entry.id   AF-A0A7J9GDB8-F1
#
_cell.length_a   1.000
_cell.length_b   1.000
_cell.length_c   1.000
_cell.angle_alpha   90.00
_cell.angle_beta   90.00
_cell.angle_gamma   90.00
#
_symmetry.space_group_name_H-M   'P 1'
#
loop_
_entity.id
_entity.type
_entity.pdbx_description
1 polymer ?
#
loop_
_entity_poly.entity_id
_entity_poly.type
_entity_poly.pdbx_seq_one_letter_code
_entity_poly.pdbx_strand_id
1 'polypeptide(L)'
;MRFVISALFLFVVAAAYDPLDPNGNLTIKWDIVSWTPDGYVAVVTMNNFQMYRHIMSPGWTLGWTWAKKEVIWSMNGAQTTEQGDCSRFKGNVPHCCKKIPTVVDLLPGVPYNQQYSNCCKGGVLPAWGIDPQSAVSAFQISVGMAGTSNKTVKLPKNFTLLGPGPGYTCGPAKVVPSTTFLTQDRRRKTQALMTWNVTCTYSQFLARKNPSCCVSFSSFYNETITPCPTCACGCQNKNSCVKSGSKVLKRAGINTPRKDNTPLLQCTHHMCPVRVHWHVKVNYKEYWRVKVSIINFNYRMNYTLWSLAVQHPNLNDVTQVFSFDYKPLVPYESISEYMIFFF
;
A
#
# COMPACT_ATOMS: atom_id res chain seq x y z
N MET A 1 39.47 45.48 3.74
CA MET A 1 38.32 44.71 4.29
C MET A 1 37.81 43.77 3.20
N ARG A 2 37.94 42.45 3.39
CA ARG A 2 37.35 41.44 2.49
C ARG A 2 36.04 40.97 3.13
N PHE A 3 34.91 41.31 2.52
CA PHE A 3 33.62 40.77 2.91
C PHE A 3 33.48 39.35 2.36
N VAL A 4 33.49 38.36 3.24
CA VAL A 4 33.13 36.98 2.91
C VAL A 4 31.63 36.85 3.15
N ILE A 5 30.85 36.79 2.08
CA ILE A 5 29.42 36.47 2.15
C ILE A 5 29.32 34.95 2.27
N SER A 6 29.06 34.47 3.49
CA SER A 6 28.73 33.07 3.74
C SER A 6 27.25 32.86 3.41
N ALA A 7 26.98 32.17 2.30
CA ALA A 7 25.64 31.72 1.96
C ALA A 7 25.31 30.48 2.81
N LEU A 8 24.48 30.65 3.85
CA LEU A 8 23.85 29.54 4.56
C LEU A 8 22.85 28.86 3.61
N PHE A 9 23.24 27.71 3.06
CA PHE A 9 22.27 26.78 2.47
C PHE A 9 21.43 26.19 3.60
N LEU A 10 20.24 26.74 3.79
CA LEU A 10 19.18 26.07 4.55
C LEU A 10 18.85 24.77 3.83
N PHE A 11 19.37 23.65 4.35
CA PHE A 11 18.90 22.33 4.00
C PHE A 11 17.43 22.22 4.42
N VAL A 12 16.53 22.48 3.49
CA VAL A 12 15.14 22.08 3.62
C VAL A 12 15.16 20.56 3.67
N VAL A 13 14.81 19.99 4.83
CA VAL A 13 14.54 18.57 4.95
C VAL A 13 13.36 18.31 4.03
N ALA A 14 13.61 17.87 2.80
CA ALA A 14 12.58 17.47 1.86
C ALA A 14 11.87 16.27 2.50
N ALA A 15 10.79 16.55 3.20
CA ALA A 15 9.98 15.53 3.79
C ALA A 15 9.46 14.66 2.64
N ALA A 16 9.77 13.37 2.71
CA ALA A 16 9.62 12.40 1.64
C ALA A 16 8.15 12.01 1.42
N TYR A 17 7.30 12.99 1.17
CA TYR A 17 5.88 12.84 0.87
C TYR A 17 5.67 12.73 -0.65
N ASP A 18 4.57 12.10 -1.04
CA ASP A 18 4.14 12.02 -2.42
C ASP A 18 3.59 13.39 -2.86
N PRO A 19 4.24 14.12 -3.78
CA PRO A 19 3.81 15.48 -4.13
C PRO A 19 2.42 15.53 -4.77
N LEU A 20 1.96 14.41 -5.34
CA LEU A 20 0.63 14.29 -5.94
C LEU A 20 -0.45 13.91 -4.91
N ASP A 21 -0.07 13.48 -3.71
CA ASP A 21 -0.99 13.11 -2.63
C ASP A 21 -0.37 13.50 -1.27
N PRO A 22 -0.22 14.80 -1.00
CA PRO A 22 0.54 15.29 0.17
C PRO A 22 -0.10 14.88 1.50
N ASN A 23 -1.42 14.65 1.52
CA ASN A 23 -2.18 14.24 2.70
C ASN A 23 -2.42 12.71 2.75
N GLY A 24 -2.05 11.99 1.68
CA GLY A 24 -2.24 10.55 1.55
C GLY A 24 -1.44 9.76 2.57
N ASN A 25 -2.14 8.99 3.38
CA ASN A 25 -1.53 8.15 4.40
C ASN A 25 -2.32 6.86 4.64
N LEU A 26 -1.67 5.90 5.30
CA LEU A 26 -2.34 4.75 5.88
C LEU A 26 -2.42 4.95 7.38
N THR A 27 -3.62 4.81 7.93
CA THR A 27 -3.83 4.88 9.37
C THR A 27 -4.20 3.52 9.90
N ILE A 28 -3.38 3.00 10.80
CA ILE A 28 -3.65 1.80 11.59
C ILE A 28 -4.22 2.28 12.92
N LYS A 29 -5.50 2.04 13.11
CA LYS A 29 -6.24 2.34 14.33
C LYS A 29 -6.35 1.08 15.17
N TRP A 30 -6.11 1.23 16.46
CA TRP A 30 -6.18 0.15 17.43
C TRP A 30 -7.20 0.52 18.50
N ASP A 31 -8.31 -0.20 18.53
CA ASP A 31 -9.42 0.04 19.45
C ASP A 31 -9.50 -1.10 20.48
N ILE A 32 -9.22 -0.82 21.75
CA ILE A 32 -9.46 -1.79 22.84
C ILE A 32 -10.96 -1.85 23.11
N VAL A 33 -11.58 -3.01 22.91
CA VAL A 33 -13.02 -3.21 23.05
C VAL A 33 -13.41 -3.85 24.38
N SER A 34 -12.53 -4.66 24.97
CA SER A 34 -12.74 -5.28 26.27
C SER A 34 -11.42 -5.62 26.96
N TRP A 35 -11.45 -5.70 28.29
CA TRP A 35 -10.35 -6.23 29.10
C TRP A 35 -10.49 -7.74 29.27
N THR A 36 -9.35 -8.43 29.34
CA THR A 36 -9.28 -9.84 29.75
C THR A 36 -8.54 -9.93 31.09
N PRO A 37 -8.55 -11.10 31.78
CA PRO A 37 -7.85 -11.25 33.05
C PRO A 37 -6.36 -10.92 33.01
N ASP A 38 -5.72 -11.10 31.85
CA ASP A 38 -4.28 -10.91 31.65
C ASP A 38 -3.92 -9.91 30.53
N GLY A 39 -4.90 -9.19 29.97
CA GLY A 39 -4.68 -8.25 28.89
C GLY A 39 -5.96 -7.66 28.33
N TYR A 40 -6.15 -7.71 27.01
CA TYR A 40 -7.29 -7.09 26.35
C TYR A 40 -7.64 -7.72 24.98
N VAL A 41 -8.86 -7.49 24.54
CA VAL A 41 -9.28 -7.71 23.15
C VAL A 41 -9.33 -6.37 22.43
N ALA A 42 -8.75 -6.32 21.24
CA ALA A 42 -8.74 -5.14 20.40
C ALA A 42 -9.15 -5.41 18.96
N VAL A 43 -9.65 -4.38 18.31
CA VAL A 43 -9.92 -4.35 16.87
C VAL A 43 -8.87 -3.46 16.23
N VAL A 44 -8.14 -4.02 15.28
CA VAL A 44 -7.12 -3.30 14.51
C VAL A 44 -7.69 -3.04 13.13
N THR A 45 -7.81 -1.76 12.78
CA THR A 45 -8.36 -1.31 11.49
C THR A 45 -7.29 -0.54 10.73
N MET A 46 -6.98 -0.98 9.52
CA MET A 46 -6.13 -0.28 8.57
C MET A 46 -7.00 0.45 7.55
N ASN A 47 -6.87 1.77 7.49
CA ASN A 47 -7.54 2.63 6.51
C ASN A 47 -6.50 3.17 5.54
N ASN A 48 -6.77 3.07 4.24
CA ASN A 48 -5.92 3.66 3.21
C ASN A 48 -6.52 4.97 2.71
N PHE A 49 -6.08 6.10 3.25
CA PHE A 49 -6.54 7.44 2.87
C PHE A 49 -5.80 8.01 1.65
N GLN A 50 -5.07 7.18 0.89
CA GLN A 50 -4.43 7.63 -0.34
C GLN A 50 -5.45 7.76 -1.47
N MET A 51 -5.19 8.67 -2.41
CA MET A 51 -6.13 8.95 -3.50
C MET A 51 -6.03 7.95 -4.66
N TYR A 52 -4.83 7.47 -4.97
CA TYR A 52 -4.61 6.55 -6.11
C TYR A 52 -3.66 5.38 -5.79
N ARG A 53 -3.05 5.33 -4.60
CA ARG A 53 -2.08 4.28 -4.29
C ARG A 53 -2.76 3.08 -3.63
N HIS A 54 -2.82 1.98 -4.36
CA HIS A 54 -3.34 0.70 -3.86
C HIS A 54 -2.22 -0.12 -3.21
N ILE A 55 -2.58 -0.90 -2.18
CA ILE A 55 -1.80 -2.07 -1.77
C ILE A 55 -2.35 -3.26 -2.55
N MET A 56 -1.56 -3.73 -3.50
CA MET A 56 -1.90 -4.86 -4.37
C MET A 56 -1.46 -6.19 -3.75
N SER A 57 -1.86 -7.30 -4.35
CA SER A 57 -1.36 -8.64 -4.01
C SER A 57 0.19 -8.68 -4.05
N PRO A 58 0.86 -9.30 -3.06
CA PRO A 58 0.34 -10.22 -2.03
C PRO A 58 -0.21 -9.54 -0.76
N GLY A 59 -0.46 -8.24 -0.84
CA GLY A 59 -1.12 -7.49 0.21
C GLY A 59 -0.18 -6.82 1.20
N TRP A 60 -0.76 -6.28 2.26
CA TRP A 60 -0.01 -5.67 3.34
C TRP A 60 0.57 -6.70 4.29
N THR A 61 1.72 -6.37 4.85
CA THR A 61 2.34 -7.06 5.97
C THR A 61 2.61 -6.05 7.07
N LEU A 62 2.03 -6.28 8.25
CA LEU A 62 2.10 -5.38 9.39
C LEU A 62 2.94 -6.00 10.50
N GLY A 63 3.96 -5.28 10.98
CA GLY A 63 4.76 -5.66 12.13
C GLY A 63 4.80 -4.57 13.19
N TRP A 64 5.11 -4.95 14.42
CA TRP A 64 5.35 -4.03 15.52
C TRP A 64 6.19 -4.72 16.59
N THR A 65 6.69 -3.95 17.56
CA THR A 65 7.41 -4.46 18.72
C THR A 65 6.60 -4.25 19.98
N TRP A 66 6.34 -5.34 20.71
CA TRP A 66 5.69 -5.28 22.01
C TRP A 66 6.53 -4.52 23.04
N ALA A 67 5.87 -3.71 23.87
CA ALA A 67 6.55 -2.84 24.84
C ALA A 67 7.15 -3.65 26.00
N LYS A 68 6.50 -4.73 26.43
CA LYS A 68 6.88 -5.60 27.53
C LYS A 68 7.13 -7.03 27.02
N LYS A 69 6.31 -7.98 27.48
CA LYS A 69 6.34 -9.42 27.20
C LYS A 69 4.94 -9.90 26.79
N GLU A 70 4.20 -9.04 26.11
CA GLU A 70 2.87 -9.32 25.59
C GLU A 70 2.93 -10.49 24.59
N VAL A 71 1.85 -11.26 24.54
CA VAL A 71 1.66 -12.39 23.61
C VAL A 71 0.32 -12.25 22.91
N ILE A 72 0.15 -12.94 21.79
CA ILE A 72 -1.12 -12.97 21.06
C ILE A 72 -1.80 -14.29 21.39
N TRP A 73 -2.95 -14.23 22.07
CA TRP A 73 -3.74 -15.41 22.39
C TRP A 73 -4.48 -15.95 21.17
N SER A 74 -5.14 -15.06 20.42
CA SER A 74 -5.90 -15.42 19.22
C SER A 74 -6.05 -14.24 18.27
N MET A 75 -6.36 -14.54 17.00
CA MET A 75 -6.64 -13.56 15.96
C MET A 75 -7.80 -14.03 15.07
N ASN A 76 -8.63 -13.10 14.62
CA ASN A 76 -9.71 -13.33 13.65
C ASN A 76 -9.59 -12.28 12.53
N GLY A 77 -9.69 -12.71 11.28
CA GLY A 77 -9.54 -11.89 10.09
C GLY A 77 -8.10 -11.73 9.60
N ALA A 78 -7.11 -11.97 10.45
CA ALA A 78 -5.69 -11.95 10.09
C ALA A 78 -4.92 -13.02 10.89
N GLN A 79 -3.69 -13.30 10.50
CA GLN A 79 -2.84 -14.27 11.19
C GLN A 79 -1.38 -13.82 11.23
N THR A 80 -0.65 -14.24 12.27
CA THR A 80 0.80 -14.10 12.30
C THR A 80 1.48 -15.09 11.35
N THR A 81 2.59 -14.67 10.75
CA THR A 81 3.38 -15.53 9.85
C THR A 81 4.17 -16.61 10.59
N GLU A 82 4.47 -16.39 11.87
CA GLU A 82 5.23 -17.29 12.74
C GLU A 82 4.66 -17.27 14.15
N GLN A 83 4.72 -18.40 14.85
CA GLN A 83 4.32 -18.51 16.26
C GLN A 83 5.44 -18.05 17.22
N GLY A 84 6.70 -18.39 16.92
CA GLY A 84 7.84 -18.14 17.81
C GLY A 84 7.95 -19.14 18.97
N ASP A 85 8.84 -18.85 19.91
CA ASP A 85 9.07 -19.70 21.09
C ASP A 85 8.02 -19.43 22.18
N CYS A 86 7.04 -20.32 22.27
CA CYS A 86 6.00 -20.32 23.31
C CYS A 86 6.25 -21.34 24.43
N SER A 87 7.46 -21.90 24.56
CA SER A 87 7.79 -22.99 25.52
C SER A 87 7.45 -22.67 26.99
N ARG A 88 7.35 -21.39 27.35
CA ARG A 88 6.94 -20.93 28.69
C ARG A 88 5.50 -21.33 29.05
N PHE A 89 4.64 -21.60 28.06
CA PHE A 89 3.23 -21.92 28.27
C PHE A 89 3.03 -23.44 28.21
N LYS A 90 2.69 -24.07 29.34
CA LYS A 90 2.56 -25.54 29.49
C LYS A 90 1.15 -26.10 29.23
N GLY A 91 0.19 -25.24 28.91
CA GLY A 91 -1.23 -25.59 28.71
C GLY A 91 -1.77 -24.94 27.44
N ASN A 92 -2.55 -23.88 27.59
CA ASN A 92 -2.95 -23.05 26.45
C ASN A 92 -1.72 -22.34 25.87
N VAL A 93 -1.35 -22.73 24.66
CA VAL A 93 -0.26 -22.12 23.90
C VAL A 93 -0.82 -20.92 23.13
N PRO A 94 -0.23 -19.72 23.26
CA PRO A 94 -0.65 -18.55 22.49
C PRO A 94 -0.46 -18.75 20.98
N HIS A 95 -1.27 -18.05 20.19
CA HIS A 95 -1.14 -17.95 18.73
C HIS A 95 0.24 -17.42 18.30
N CYS A 96 0.80 -16.46 19.05
CA CYS A 96 2.16 -15.96 18.81
C CYS A 96 2.82 -15.43 20.09
N CYS A 97 4.09 -15.82 20.31
CA CYS A 97 4.91 -15.37 21.44
C CYS A 97 6.13 -14.53 21.01
N LYS A 98 6.26 -14.21 19.71
CA LYS A 98 7.34 -13.33 19.25
C LYS A 98 7.17 -11.93 19.82
N LYS A 99 8.27 -11.33 20.28
CA LYS A 99 8.31 -9.93 20.70
C LYS A 99 8.06 -8.94 19.54
N ILE A 100 8.40 -9.37 18.33
CA ILE A 100 8.20 -8.62 17.08
C ILE A 100 7.34 -9.50 16.15
N PRO A 101 6.02 -9.56 16.35
CA PRO A 101 5.14 -10.32 15.47
C PRO A 101 5.04 -9.66 14.09
N THR A 102 4.80 -10.50 13.08
CA THR A 102 4.48 -10.09 11.72
C THR A 102 3.12 -10.67 11.37
N VAL A 103 2.19 -9.82 10.95
CA VAL A 103 0.79 -10.15 10.67
C VAL A 103 0.48 -9.91 9.20
N VAL A 104 -0.27 -10.84 8.62
CA VAL A 104 -0.82 -10.77 7.28
C VAL A 104 -2.33 -11.03 7.34
N ASP A 105 -3.05 -10.44 6.41
CA ASP A 105 -4.49 -10.70 6.23
C ASP A 105 -4.72 -12.15 5.79
N LEU A 106 -5.91 -12.67 6.09
CA LEU A 106 -6.31 -13.98 5.59
C LEU A 106 -6.64 -13.92 4.09
N LEU A 107 -6.56 -15.06 3.41
CA LEU A 107 -6.96 -15.16 2.00
C LEU A 107 -8.50 -15.19 1.87
N PRO A 108 -9.04 -14.81 0.70
CA PRO A 108 -10.47 -14.98 0.43
C PRO A 108 -10.90 -16.45 0.55
N GLY A 109 -12.12 -16.70 1.05
CA GLY A 109 -12.69 -18.04 1.16
C GLY A 109 -12.42 -18.76 2.49
N VAL A 110 -11.83 -18.09 3.49
CA VAL A 110 -11.69 -18.66 4.84
C VAL A 110 -13.04 -18.91 5.51
N PRO A 111 -13.15 -19.90 6.42
CA PRO A 111 -14.39 -20.17 7.16
C PRO A 111 -14.92 -18.97 7.96
N TYR A 112 -16.24 -18.85 8.09
CA TYR A 112 -16.90 -17.69 8.72
C TYR A 112 -16.45 -17.42 10.16
N ASN A 113 -16.14 -18.46 10.93
CA ASN A 113 -15.66 -18.34 12.32
C ASN A 113 -14.26 -17.70 12.43
N GLN A 114 -13.48 -17.69 11.35
CA GLN A 114 -12.17 -17.05 11.28
C GLN A 114 -12.23 -15.66 10.64
N GLN A 115 -13.37 -15.28 10.07
CA GLN A 115 -13.54 -13.97 9.44
C GLN A 115 -13.79 -12.87 10.47
N TYR A 116 -13.53 -11.64 10.03
CA TYR A 116 -13.87 -10.41 10.72
C TYR A 116 -14.39 -9.38 9.70
N SER A 117 -15.01 -8.29 10.16
CA SER A 117 -15.54 -7.26 9.26
C SER A 117 -14.44 -6.68 8.37
N ASN A 118 -14.69 -6.56 7.06
CA ASN A 118 -13.75 -6.02 6.06
C ASN A 118 -12.40 -6.75 5.98
N CYS A 119 -12.30 -7.99 6.46
CA CYS A 119 -11.09 -8.80 6.36
C CYS A 119 -10.99 -9.59 5.05
N CYS A 120 -9.90 -10.34 4.99
CA CYS A 120 -9.75 -11.57 4.24
C CYS A 120 -9.68 -11.34 2.73
N LYS A 121 -9.08 -10.21 2.34
CA LYS A 121 -8.84 -9.82 0.95
C LYS A 121 -7.44 -10.20 0.50
N GLY A 122 -6.74 -11.07 1.25
CA GLY A 122 -5.33 -11.37 1.03
C GLY A 122 -4.45 -10.14 1.13
N GLY A 123 -4.84 -9.18 1.99
CA GLY A 123 -4.11 -7.96 2.28
C GLY A 123 -4.21 -6.90 1.19
N VAL A 124 -5.05 -7.11 0.18
CA VAL A 124 -5.33 -6.08 -0.83
C VAL A 124 -6.11 -4.93 -0.19
N LEU A 125 -5.59 -3.72 -0.33
CA LEU A 125 -6.21 -2.51 0.22
C LEU A 125 -6.21 -1.40 -0.83
N PRO A 126 -7.34 -1.19 -1.54
CA PRO A 126 -7.50 -0.13 -2.54
C PRO A 126 -7.30 1.27 -1.95
N ALA A 127 -7.05 2.23 -2.84
CA ALA A 127 -6.98 3.65 -2.52
C ALA A 127 -8.37 4.21 -2.25
N TRP A 128 -8.53 5.04 -1.21
CA TRP A 128 -9.81 5.67 -0.86
C TRP A 128 -10.36 6.57 -1.96
N GLY A 129 -9.50 7.29 -2.69
CA GLY A 129 -9.96 8.15 -3.79
C GLY A 129 -10.66 7.39 -4.92
N ILE A 130 -10.40 6.08 -5.05
CA ILE A 130 -10.97 5.20 -6.07
C ILE A 130 -12.15 4.41 -5.49
N ASP A 131 -11.90 3.61 -4.46
CA ASP A 131 -12.91 2.77 -3.79
C ASP A 131 -12.86 2.99 -2.26
N PRO A 132 -13.64 3.97 -1.74
CA PRO A 132 -13.72 4.26 -0.31
C PRO A 132 -14.20 3.08 0.54
N GLN A 133 -15.08 2.23 0.00
CA GLN A 133 -15.70 1.14 0.77
C GLN A 133 -14.70 0.00 0.99
N SER A 134 -13.91 -0.31 -0.03
CA SER A 134 -12.89 -1.37 0.06
C SER A 134 -11.56 -0.90 0.66
N ALA A 135 -11.34 0.41 0.82
CA ALA A 135 -10.13 1.03 1.39
C ALA A 135 -9.94 0.81 2.90
N VAL A 136 -10.68 -0.13 3.50
CA VAL A 136 -10.60 -0.51 4.91
C VAL A 136 -10.32 -2.01 5.03
N SER A 137 -9.40 -2.38 5.93
CA SER A 137 -9.16 -3.77 6.34
C SER A 137 -9.18 -3.84 7.86
N ALA A 138 -9.83 -4.83 8.45
CA ALA A 138 -9.83 -4.98 9.90
C ALA A 138 -9.70 -6.42 10.36
N PHE A 139 -9.11 -6.59 11.54
CA PHE A 139 -8.98 -7.87 12.22
C PHE A 139 -9.10 -7.67 13.73
N GLN A 140 -9.52 -8.72 14.43
CA GLN A 140 -9.57 -8.75 15.89
C GLN A 140 -8.35 -9.49 16.44
N ILE A 141 -7.83 -9.00 17.56
CA ILE A 141 -6.69 -9.58 18.25
C ILE A 141 -6.97 -9.66 19.75
N SER A 142 -6.68 -10.81 20.36
CA SER A 142 -6.65 -10.99 21.81
C SER A 142 -5.20 -10.98 22.28
N VAL A 143 -4.85 -10.00 23.12
CA VAL A 143 -3.49 -9.77 23.61
C VAL A 143 -3.42 -10.16 25.08
N GLY A 144 -2.47 -11.03 25.41
CA GLY A 144 -2.18 -11.50 26.75
C GLY A 144 -0.93 -10.88 27.34
N MET A 145 -0.74 -11.09 28.65
CA MET A 145 0.36 -10.51 29.44
C MET A 145 0.53 -8.99 29.26
N ALA A 146 -0.58 -8.30 29.00
CA ALA A 146 -0.65 -6.86 28.82
C ALA A 146 -1.22 -6.18 30.07
N GLY A 147 -1.33 -4.86 30.05
CA GLY A 147 -2.08 -4.14 31.07
C GLY A 147 -3.58 -4.38 30.91
N THR A 148 -4.32 -4.41 32.02
CA THR A 148 -5.79 -4.60 32.07
C THR A 148 -6.54 -3.28 32.31
N SER A 149 -5.87 -2.15 32.12
CA SER A 149 -6.45 -0.81 32.27
C SER A 149 -5.74 0.23 31.41
N ASN A 150 -6.42 1.35 31.15
CA ASN A 150 -5.89 2.48 30.37
C ASN A 150 -4.54 3.02 30.90
N LYS A 151 -4.27 2.86 32.21
CA LYS A 151 -3.00 3.29 32.84
C LYS A 151 -1.87 2.27 32.70
N THR A 152 -2.21 0.98 32.64
CA THR A 152 -1.21 -0.11 32.70
C THR A 152 -0.78 -0.60 31.31
N VAL A 153 -1.66 -0.45 30.31
CA VAL A 153 -1.36 -0.74 28.90
C VAL A 153 -0.22 0.16 28.43
N LYS A 154 0.75 -0.44 27.74
CA LYS A 154 1.82 0.29 27.06
C LYS A 154 1.65 0.09 25.57
N LEU A 155 1.74 1.18 24.82
CA LEU A 155 1.57 1.15 23.38
C LEU A 155 2.76 0.40 22.75
N PRO A 156 2.52 -0.43 21.71
CA PRO A 156 3.60 -1.02 20.94
C PRO A 156 4.47 0.05 20.27
N LYS A 157 5.69 -0.33 19.94
CA LYS A 157 6.70 0.54 19.33
C LYS A 157 7.12 -0.01 17.97
N ASN A 158 7.77 0.82 17.16
CA ASN A 158 8.42 0.42 15.91
C ASN A 158 7.49 -0.34 14.97
N PHE A 159 6.39 0.31 14.58
CA PHE A 159 5.50 -0.26 13.56
C PHE A 159 6.20 -0.32 12.21
N THR A 160 6.06 -1.44 11.53
CA THR A 160 6.53 -1.66 10.16
C THR A 160 5.35 -2.01 9.28
N LEU A 161 5.24 -1.35 8.13
CA LEU A 161 4.23 -1.66 7.13
C LEU A 161 4.91 -1.91 5.80
N LEU A 162 4.66 -3.07 5.22
CA LEU A 162 5.11 -3.42 3.88
C LEU A 162 3.88 -3.56 2.99
N GLY A 163 3.95 -3.02 1.77
CA GLY A 163 2.90 -3.18 0.76
C GLY A 163 3.56 -3.53 -0.57
N PRO A 164 3.33 -4.76 -1.06
CA PRO A 164 4.22 -5.65 -1.85
C PRO A 164 5.76 -5.50 -1.79
N GLY A 165 6.28 -4.44 -1.20
CA GLY A 165 7.68 -4.07 -1.09
C GLY A 165 7.85 -2.95 -0.05
N PRO A 166 9.07 -2.39 0.05
CA PRO A 166 9.35 -1.28 0.96
C PRO A 166 8.71 0.02 0.47
N GLY A 167 8.62 1.02 1.34
CA GLY A 167 8.19 2.37 0.96
C GLY A 167 7.37 3.10 2.03
N TYR A 168 6.73 2.37 2.93
CA TYR A 168 6.02 2.99 4.05
C TYR A 168 6.93 3.19 5.24
N THR A 169 6.80 4.35 5.88
CA THR A 169 7.42 4.64 7.18
C THR A 169 6.31 5.01 8.14
N CYS A 170 6.26 4.33 9.28
CA CYS A 170 5.22 4.53 10.29
C CYS A 170 5.75 5.38 11.45
N GLY A 171 4.92 6.31 11.92
CA GLY A 171 5.18 7.09 13.11
C GLY A 171 4.98 6.30 14.41
N PRO A 172 5.21 6.92 15.58
CA PRO A 172 4.88 6.33 16.86
C PRO A 172 3.36 6.25 17.06
N ALA A 173 2.91 5.28 17.86
CA ALA A 173 1.51 5.17 18.25
C ALA A 173 1.12 6.36 19.15
N LYS A 174 0.01 7.02 18.81
CA LYS A 174 -0.54 8.17 19.53
C LYS A 174 -1.94 7.86 20.04
N VAL A 175 -2.15 8.05 21.34
CA VAL A 175 -3.49 7.92 21.94
C VAL A 175 -4.39 9.01 21.37
N VAL A 176 -5.58 8.62 20.95
CA VAL A 176 -6.60 9.51 20.40
C VAL A 176 -7.90 9.32 21.19
N PRO A 177 -8.90 10.22 21.04
CA PRO A 177 -10.21 10.01 21.63
C PRO A 177 -10.79 8.64 21.25
N SER A 178 -11.38 7.95 22.22
CA SER A 178 -11.93 6.62 22.01
C SER A 178 -12.95 6.58 20.89
N THR A 179 -12.81 5.61 19.99
CA THR A 179 -13.78 5.38 18.92
C THR A 179 -15.15 5.03 19.50
N THR A 180 -16.22 5.60 18.93
CA THR A 180 -17.59 5.15 19.17
C THR A 180 -18.05 4.23 18.04
N PHE A 181 -18.61 3.08 18.41
CA PHE A 181 -19.17 2.11 17.49
C PHE A 181 -20.69 2.17 17.59
N LEU A 182 -21.34 2.16 16.43
CA LEU A 182 -22.78 1.95 16.33
C LEU A 182 -23.02 0.47 16.07
N THR A 183 -23.99 -0.11 16.77
CA THR A 183 -24.48 -1.44 16.43
C THR A 183 -25.08 -1.45 15.02
N GLN A 184 -25.16 -2.62 14.39
CA GLN A 184 -25.67 -2.74 13.02
C GLN A 184 -27.10 -2.20 12.87
N ASP A 185 -27.93 -2.36 13.89
CA ASP A 185 -29.29 -1.80 13.98
C ASP A 185 -29.33 -0.29 14.30
N ARG A 186 -28.17 0.34 14.53
CA ARG A 186 -27.94 1.74 14.89
C ARG A 186 -28.59 2.21 16.19
N ARG A 187 -29.13 1.30 17.01
CA ARG A 187 -29.86 1.64 18.24
C ARG A 187 -28.96 1.82 19.45
N ARG A 188 -27.80 1.16 19.47
CA ARG A 188 -26.86 1.21 20.59
C ARG A 188 -25.52 1.79 20.13
N LYS A 189 -24.98 2.69 20.95
CA LYS A 189 -23.61 3.18 20.85
C LYS A 189 -22.76 2.47 21.89
N THR A 190 -21.66 1.88 21.47
CA THR A 190 -20.59 1.41 22.36
C THR A 190 -19.33 2.21 22.10
N GLN A 191 -18.39 2.20 23.04
CA GLN A 191 -17.17 2.99 22.92
C GLN A 191 -15.97 2.09 23.23
N ALA A 192 -14.87 2.29 22.49
CA ALA A 192 -13.60 1.68 22.81
C ALA A 192 -13.12 2.19 24.18
N LEU A 193 -12.56 1.29 24.99
CA LEU A 193 -12.01 1.61 26.30
C LEU A 193 -10.75 2.49 26.17
N MET A 194 -10.01 2.29 25.08
CA MET A 194 -8.84 3.06 24.70
C MET A 194 -8.60 2.94 23.19
N THR A 195 -8.23 4.04 22.54
CA THR A 195 -7.88 4.05 21.11
C THR A 195 -6.53 4.71 20.88
N TRP A 196 -5.73 4.14 19.98
CA TRP A 196 -4.56 4.83 19.44
C TRP A 196 -4.43 4.62 17.94
N ASN A 197 -3.77 5.58 17.29
CA ASN A 197 -3.51 5.57 15.87
C ASN A 197 -2.01 5.53 15.59
N VAL A 198 -1.66 4.84 14.53
CA VAL A 198 -0.34 4.87 13.90
C VAL A 198 -0.55 5.32 12.46
N THR A 199 0.14 6.38 12.07
CA THR A 199 0.09 6.91 10.70
C THR A 199 1.35 6.47 9.96
N CYS A 200 1.16 5.86 8.80
CA CYS A 200 2.22 5.43 7.91
C CYS A 200 2.14 6.22 6.60
N THR A 201 3.26 6.77 6.17
CA THR A 201 3.36 7.61 4.98
C THR A 201 4.24 6.92 3.95
N TYR A 202 3.86 7.04 2.67
CA TYR A 202 4.62 6.43 1.58
C TYR A 202 5.68 7.38 1.05
N SER A 203 6.91 6.89 0.91
CA SER A 203 8.01 7.59 0.28
C SER A 203 8.45 6.85 -0.98
N GLN A 204 8.39 7.54 -2.13
CA GLN A 204 8.84 6.98 -3.40
C GLN A 204 10.33 6.63 -3.38
N PHE A 205 11.15 7.46 -2.72
CA PHE A 205 12.60 7.27 -2.59
C PHE A 205 12.96 6.04 -1.75
N LEU A 206 12.19 5.76 -0.69
CA LEU A 206 12.37 4.57 0.12
C LEU A 206 11.84 3.32 -0.59
N ALA A 207 10.81 3.48 -1.41
CA ALA A 207 10.17 2.35 -2.07
C ALA A 207 11.05 1.72 -3.13
N ARG A 208 11.66 2.53 -4.01
CA ARG A 208 12.57 2.03 -5.04
C ARG A 208 13.61 3.06 -5.41
N LYS A 209 14.85 2.60 -5.60
CA LYS A 209 15.93 3.41 -6.19
C LYS A 209 15.69 3.72 -7.67
N ASN A 210 15.08 2.77 -8.40
CA ASN A 210 14.77 2.90 -9.83
C ASN A 210 13.25 2.95 -10.03
N PRO A 211 12.75 3.64 -11.07
CA PRO A 211 11.32 3.68 -11.36
C PRO A 211 10.77 2.27 -11.64
N SER A 212 9.48 2.07 -11.38
CA SER A 212 8.78 0.80 -11.61
C SER A 212 8.18 0.67 -13.00
N CYS A 213 8.18 1.75 -13.78
CA CYS A 213 7.64 1.81 -15.13
C CYS A 213 8.44 2.77 -16.00
N CYS A 214 8.23 2.67 -17.32
CA CYS A 214 8.71 3.67 -18.28
C CYS A 214 7.58 4.16 -19.17
N VAL A 215 7.74 5.38 -19.68
CA VAL A 215 6.80 6.01 -20.60
C VAL A 215 7.42 6.02 -21.99
N SER A 216 6.61 5.70 -22.99
CA SER A 216 6.97 5.83 -24.41
C SER A 216 5.90 6.63 -25.12
N PHE A 217 6.29 7.37 -26.16
CA PHE A 217 5.43 8.32 -26.83
C PHE A 217 5.43 8.11 -28.35
N SER A 218 4.28 8.31 -28.96
CA SER A 218 4.13 8.38 -30.42
C SER A 218 3.09 9.43 -30.78
N SER A 219 3.20 9.96 -32.00
CA SER A 219 2.31 11.01 -32.49
C SER A 219 1.76 10.65 -33.87
N PHE A 220 0.62 11.24 -34.22
CA PHE A 220 -0.02 11.02 -35.51
C PHE A 220 0.87 11.39 -36.70
N TYR A 221 1.64 12.48 -36.58
CA TYR A 221 2.46 13.00 -37.68
C TYR A 221 3.87 12.41 -37.75
N ASN A 222 4.24 11.53 -36.83
CA ASN A 222 5.58 10.95 -36.76
C ASN A 222 5.49 9.42 -36.64
N GLU A 223 6.03 8.73 -37.65
CA GLU A 223 6.09 7.27 -37.69
C GLU A 223 7.07 6.70 -36.65
N THR A 224 8.00 7.52 -36.14
CA THR A 224 8.96 7.10 -35.13
C THR A 224 8.37 7.17 -33.73
N ILE A 225 8.43 6.05 -33.01
CA ILE A 225 8.07 5.97 -31.59
C ILE A 225 9.27 6.42 -30.78
N THR A 226 9.09 7.37 -29.86
CA THR A 226 10.08 7.67 -28.81
C THR A 226 10.05 6.52 -27.79
N PRO A 227 11.07 5.64 -27.79
CA PRO A 227 11.05 4.47 -26.93
C PRO A 227 11.40 4.86 -25.49
N CYS A 228 11.17 3.93 -24.56
CA CYS A 228 11.71 4.08 -23.21
C CYS A 228 13.24 4.10 -23.25
N PRO A 229 13.92 4.91 -22.41
CA PRO A 229 15.37 4.87 -22.31
C PRO A 229 15.89 3.47 -21.96
N THR A 230 17.04 3.10 -22.53
CA THR A 230 17.73 1.85 -22.18
C THR A 230 18.02 1.82 -20.69
N CYS A 231 17.71 0.70 -20.04
CA CYS A 231 17.87 0.50 -18.60
C CYS A 231 17.08 1.47 -17.69
N ALA A 232 15.97 2.05 -18.15
CA ALA A 232 15.14 2.97 -17.36
C ALA A 232 14.78 2.45 -15.94
N CYS A 233 14.47 1.15 -15.79
CA CYS A 233 14.12 0.56 -14.49
C CYS A 233 15.30 -0.16 -13.80
N GLY A 234 16.52 0.06 -14.31
CA GLY A 234 17.75 -0.56 -13.83
C GLY A 234 18.01 -1.93 -14.47
N CYS A 235 19.12 -2.04 -15.20
CA CYS A 235 19.58 -3.31 -15.71
C CYS A 235 20.36 -4.08 -14.64
N GLN A 236 19.95 -5.30 -14.36
CA GLN A 236 20.76 -6.28 -13.62
C GLN A 236 21.41 -7.26 -14.61
N ASN A 237 22.34 -8.10 -14.14
CA ASN A 237 23.04 -9.09 -14.95
C ASN A 237 22.10 -9.93 -15.85
N LYS A 238 22.65 -10.46 -16.97
CA LYS A 238 21.94 -11.14 -18.08
C LYS A 238 20.98 -12.28 -17.70
N ASN A 239 21.00 -12.76 -16.46
CA ASN A 239 20.13 -13.84 -15.97
C ASN A 239 18.83 -13.35 -15.29
N SER A 240 18.57 -12.05 -15.28
CA SER A 240 17.44 -11.43 -14.54
C SER A 240 16.11 -11.36 -15.31
N CYS A 241 16.09 -11.73 -16.60
CA CYS A 241 14.89 -11.67 -17.43
C CYS A 241 14.73 -12.90 -18.33
N VAL A 242 13.51 -13.08 -18.86
CA VAL A 242 13.14 -14.18 -19.75
C VAL A 242 12.84 -13.62 -21.15
N LYS A 243 13.43 -14.23 -22.19
CA LYS A 243 13.10 -13.88 -23.58
C LYS A 243 11.66 -14.28 -23.90
N SER A 244 10.98 -13.43 -24.67
CA SER A 244 9.63 -13.73 -25.17
C SER A 244 9.59 -15.05 -25.93
N GLY A 245 8.57 -15.87 -25.70
CA GLY A 245 8.41 -17.17 -26.36
C GLY A 245 9.32 -18.30 -25.86
N SER A 246 10.10 -18.08 -24.79
CA SER A 246 10.94 -19.13 -24.21
C SER A 246 10.13 -20.32 -23.69
N LYS A 247 10.64 -21.56 -23.89
CA LYS A 247 10.06 -22.80 -23.34
C LYS A 247 9.92 -22.76 -21.81
N VAL A 248 10.72 -21.91 -21.14
CA VAL A 248 10.67 -21.70 -19.68
C VAL A 248 9.29 -21.17 -19.24
N LEU A 249 8.63 -20.35 -20.05
CA LEU A 249 7.30 -19.79 -19.76
C LEU A 249 6.18 -20.86 -19.76
N LYS A 250 6.41 -22.02 -20.38
CA LYS A 250 5.45 -23.13 -20.43
C LYS A 250 5.53 -24.05 -19.20
N ARG A 251 6.45 -23.79 -18.26
CA ARG A 251 6.56 -24.58 -17.02
C ARG A 251 5.41 -24.25 -16.07
N ALA A 252 4.75 -25.27 -15.55
CA ALA A 252 3.71 -25.11 -14.53
C ALA A 252 4.27 -24.37 -13.30
N GLY A 253 3.51 -23.41 -12.77
CA GLY A 253 3.90 -22.63 -11.59
C GLY A 253 4.94 -21.53 -11.83
N ILE A 254 5.23 -21.14 -13.08
CA ILE A 254 6.18 -20.04 -13.33
C ILE A 254 5.56 -18.64 -13.13
N ASN A 255 4.25 -18.53 -13.34
CA ASN A 255 3.48 -17.30 -13.17
C ASN A 255 2.97 -17.12 -11.73
N THR A 256 3.28 -18.05 -10.81
CA THR A 256 2.90 -17.90 -9.42
C THR A 256 3.86 -16.94 -8.70
N PRO A 257 3.34 -15.99 -7.92
CA PRO A 257 4.16 -15.15 -7.06
C PRO A 257 5.03 -16.01 -6.13
N ARG A 258 6.32 -15.70 -6.02
CA ARG A 258 7.21 -16.32 -5.03
C ARG A 258 7.09 -15.59 -3.70
N LYS A 259 7.48 -16.26 -2.60
CA LYS A 259 7.56 -15.66 -1.24
C LYS A 259 8.30 -14.32 -1.21
N ASP A 260 9.31 -14.16 -2.06
CA ASP A 260 10.14 -12.94 -2.11
C ASP A 260 9.59 -11.85 -3.06
N ASN A 261 8.43 -12.07 -3.69
CA ASN A 261 7.83 -11.20 -4.71
C ASN A 261 8.77 -10.77 -5.84
N THR A 262 9.81 -11.56 -6.11
CA THR A 262 10.78 -11.22 -7.15
C THR A 262 10.12 -11.24 -8.52
N PRO A 263 10.09 -10.10 -9.24
CA PRO A 263 9.42 -10.01 -10.53
C PRO A 263 10.12 -10.91 -11.56
N LEU A 264 9.35 -11.47 -12.48
CA LEU A 264 9.89 -12.23 -13.62
C LEU A 264 9.64 -11.44 -14.88
N LEU A 265 10.66 -10.71 -15.31
CA LEU A 265 10.53 -9.73 -16.38
C LEU A 265 10.78 -10.33 -17.76
N GLN A 266 10.05 -9.84 -18.76
CA GLN A 266 10.43 -10.01 -20.16
C GLN A 266 11.68 -9.19 -20.47
N CYS A 267 12.66 -9.80 -21.15
CA CYS A 267 13.85 -9.09 -21.60
C CYS A 267 13.47 -8.01 -22.62
N THR A 268 13.72 -6.75 -22.25
CA THR A 268 13.52 -5.55 -23.06
C THR A 268 14.73 -4.63 -22.86
N HIS A 269 14.96 -3.64 -23.73
CA HIS A 269 16.07 -2.69 -23.54
C HIS A 269 15.89 -1.81 -22.29
N HIS A 270 14.65 -1.51 -21.90
CA HIS A 270 14.33 -0.64 -20.76
C HIS A 270 14.22 -1.40 -19.42
N MET A 271 14.06 -2.73 -19.46
CA MET A 271 13.99 -3.62 -18.28
C MET A 271 12.91 -3.23 -17.26
N CYS A 272 11.81 -2.66 -17.72
CA CYS A 272 10.72 -2.20 -16.86
C CYS A 272 9.60 -3.25 -16.73
N PRO A 273 9.05 -3.49 -15.52
CA PRO A 273 7.87 -4.31 -15.31
C PRO A 273 6.63 -3.85 -16.08
N VAL A 274 6.46 -2.53 -16.22
CA VAL A 274 5.31 -1.93 -16.90
C VAL A 274 5.79 -0.86 -17.87
N ARG A 275 5.16 -0.79 -19.04
CA ARG A 275 5.32 0.32 -19.98
C ARG A 275 3.99 1.00 -20.20
N VAL A 276 3.97 2.32 -20.06
CA VAL A 276 2.83 3.17 -20.42
C VAL A 276 3.14 3.82 -21.77
N HIS A 277 2.37 3.48 -22.79
CA HIS A 277 2.53 4.03 -24.13
C HIS A 277 1.45 5.06 -24.40
N TRP A 278 1.88 6.29 -24.71
CA TRP A 278 1.03 7.41 -25.07
C TRP A 278 1.07 7.60 -26.58
N HIS A 279 -0.09 7.52 -27.22
CA HIS A 279 -0.23 7.73 -28.66
C HIS A 279 -1.21 8.88 -28.93
N VAL A 280 -0.70 10.01 -29.42
CA VAL A 280 -1.55 11.12 -29.90
C VAL A 280 -2.14 10.71 -31.24
N LYS A 281 -3.42 10.33 -31.24
CA LYS A 281 -4.15 9.91 -32.44
C LYS A 281 -4.50 11.08 -33.34
N VAL A 282 -4.87 12.20 -32.75
CA VAL A 282 -5.35 13.38 -33.48
C VAL A 282 -4.99 14.64 -32.71
N ASN A 283 -4.61 15.68 -33.43
CA ASN A 283 -4.27 16.99 -32.89
C ASN A 283 -4.92 18.08 -33.76
N TYR A 284 -6.23 18.30 -33.58
CA TYR A 284 -6.94 19.38 -34.25
C TYR A 284 -6.85 20.67 -33.42
N LYS A 285 -7.11 21.83 -34.05
CA LYS A 285 -7.06 23.14 -33.39
C LYS A 285 -7.96 23.23 -32.14
N GLU A 286 -9.10 22.52 -32.14
CA GLU A 286 -10.09 22.58 -31.07
C GLU A 286 -9.96 21.45 -30.05
N TYR A 287 -9.45 20.29 -30.45
CA TYR A 287 -9.29 19.15 -29.55
C TYR A 287 -8.15 18.22 -29.98
N TRP A 288 -7.60 17.52 -28.99
CA TRP A 288 -6.64 16.46 -29.18
C TRP A 288 -7.19 15.15 -28.62
N ARG A 289 -6.80 14.03 -29.23
CA ARG A 289 -7.19 12.68 -28.77
C ARG A 289 -5.96 11.84 -28.53
N VAL A 290 -5.84 11.30 -27.33
CA VAL A 290 -4.78 10.36 -26.96
C VAL A 290 -5.35 8.98 -26.67
N LYS A 291 -4.61 7.96 -27.08
CA LYS A 291 -4.79 6.57 -26.65
C LYS A 291 -3.62 6.20 -25.74
N VAL A 292 -3.93 5.84 -24.50
CA VAL A 292 -2.95 5.27 -23.56
C VAL A 292 -3.05 3.74 -23.60
N SER A 293 -1.91 3.07 -23.72
CA SER A 293 -1.81 1.60 -23.64
C SER A 293 -0.85 1.21 -22.52
N ILE A 294 -1.33 0.45 -21.54
CA ILE A 294 -0.50 -0.06 -20.44
C ILE A 294 -0.15 -1.52 -20.75
N ILE A 295 1.15 -1.83 -20.78
CA ILE A 295 1.65 -3.16 -21.11
C ILE A 295 2.41 -3.72 -19.92
N ASN A 296 1.98 -4.91 -19.47
CA ASN A 296 2.63 -5.66 -18.40
C ASN A 296 3.71 -6.59 -18.98
N PHE A 297 4.95 -6.40 -18.54
CA PHE A 297 6.11 -7.23 -18.88
C PHE A 297 6.52 -8.18 -17.74
N ASN A 298 5.77 -8.21 -16.64
CA ASN A 298 6.02 -9.07 -15.49
C ASN A 298 5.14 -10.32 -15.55
N TYR A 299 5.74 -11.47 -15.81
CA TYR A 299 5.03 -12.75 -15.93
C TYR A 299 4.52 -13.30 -14.60
N ARG A 300 5.05 -12.84 -13.46
CA ARG A 300 4.68 -13.33 -12.12
C ARG A 300 3.64 -12.48 -11.41
N MET A 301 3.30 -11.31 -11.95
CA MET A 301 2.35 -10.40 -11.31
C MET A 301 1.31 -9.97 -12.31
N ASN A 302 0.05 -10.10 -11.90
CA ASN A 302 -1.08 -9.52 -12.60
C ASN A 302 -1.47 -8.23 -11.89
N TYR A 303 -1.43 -7.12 -12.62
CA TYR A 303 -1.86 -5.83 -12.12
C TYR A 303 -3.37 -5.68 -12.35
N THR A 304 -4.18 -6.23 -11.44
CA THR A 304 -5.65 -6.18 -11.54
C THR A 304 -6.23 -4.86 -11.05
N LEU A 305 -5.65 -4.29 -10.00
CA LEU A 305 -5.99 -2.96 -9.48
C LEU A 305 -4.91 -1.97 -9.90
N TRP A 306 -5.24 -1.07 -10.80
CA TRP A 306 -4.31 -0.04 -11.25
C TRP A 306 -5.02 1.29 -11.40
N SER A 307 -4.24 2.35 -11.25
CA SER A 307 -4.65 3.72 -11.47
C SER A 307 -3.52 4.45 -12.18
N LEU A 308 -3.86 5.37 -13.07
CA LEU A 308 -2.92 6.23 -13.76
C LEU A 308 -3.20 7.69 -13.36
N ALA A 309 -2.30 8.28 -12.58
CA ALA A 309 -2.31 9.71 -12.31
C ALA A 309 -1.54 10.43 -13.44
N VAL A 310 -2.19 11.42 -14.04
CA VAL A 310 -1.64 12.21 -15.16
C VAL A 310 -1.70 13.68 -14.79
N GLN A 311 -0.59 14.39 -14.95
CA GLN A 311 -0.57 15.85 -14.93
C GLN A 311 -0.53 16.38 -16.36
N HIS A 312 -1.51 17.20 -16.74
CA HIS A 312 -1.48 17.93 -18.00
C HIS A 312 -2.41 19.15 -17.95
N PRO A 313 -2.00 20.34 -18.42
CA PRO A 313 -2.80 21.57 -18.33
C PRO A 313 -4.22 21.44 -18.92
N ASN A 314 -4.35 20.75 -20.08
CA ASN A 314 -5.63 20.56 -20.75
C ASN A 314 -6.55 19.50 -20.11
N LEU A 315 -6.18 18.87 -18.98
CA LEU A 315 -7.06 17.94 -18.28
C LEU A 315 -8.14 18.64 -17.44
N ASN A 316 -8.07 19.96 -17.29
CA ASN A 316 -9.16 20.73 -16.69
C ASN A 316 -10.42 20.71 -17.58
N ASP A 317 -10.27 20.60 -18.90
CA ASP A 317 -11.35 20.68 -19.89
C ASP A 317 -11.55 19.33 -20.62
N VAL A 318 -11.68 18.24 -19.86
CA VAL A 318 -11.92 16.92 -20.46
C VAL A 318 -13.36 16.79 -20.93
N THR A 319 -13.53 16.62 -22.24
CA THR A 319 -14.84 16.47 -22.88
C THR A 319 -15.35 15.04 -22.84
N GLN A 320 -14.48 14.06 -23.13
CA GLN A 320 -14.85 12.65 -23.24
C GLN A 320 -13.69 11.74 -22.83
N VAL A 321 -14.00 10.70 -22.05
CA VAL A 321 -13.09 9.61 -21.71
C VAL A 321 -13.70 8.29 -22.17
N PHE A 322 -12.89 7.44 -22.78
CA PHE A 322 -13.31 6.13 -23.27
C PHE A 322 -12.62 5.04 -22.46
N SER A 323 -13.36 3.98 -22.16
CA SER A 323 -12.84 2.74 -21.54
C SER A 323 -12.32 2.83 -20.11
N PHE A 324 -12.34 4.01 -19.47
CA PHE A 324 -11.85 4.21 -18.11
C PHE A 324 -12.75 5.19 -17.36
N ASP A 325 -12.85 5.00 -16.05
CA ASP A 325 -13.37 6.02 -15.16
C ASP A 325 -12.26 7.02 -14.84
N TYR A 326 -12.65 8.25 -14.49
CA TYR A 326 -11.71 9.28 -14.11
C TYR A 326 -12.23 10.14 -12.97
N LYS A 327 -11.29 10.67 -12.17
CA LYS A 327 -11.56 11.66 -11.14
C LYS A 327 -10.47 12.74 -11.14
N PRO A 328 -10.82 14.03 -11.00
CA PRO A 328 -9.83 15.06 -10.79
C PRO A 328 -9.13 14.85 -9.45
N LEU A 329 -7.84 15.19 -9.41
CA LEU A 329 -7.02 15.18 -8.21
C LEU A 329 -6.60 16.62 -7.92
N VAL A 330 -6.95 17.12 -6.73
CA VAL A 330 -6.69 18.53 -6.36
C VAL A 330 -5.79 18.56 -5.13
N PRO A 331 -4.48 18.33 -5.29
CA PRO A 331 -3.57 18.20 -4.15
C PRO A 331 -3.32 19.52 -3.40
N TYR A 332 -3.50 20.68 -4.06
CA TYR A 332 -3.13 22.00 -3.53
C TYR A 332 -4.24 23.07 -3.62
N GLU A 333 -5.52 22.68 -3.72
CA GLU A 333 -6.69 23.57 -3.78
C GLU A 333 -6.73 24.60 -4.94
N SER A 334 -5.67 24.75 -5.74
CA SER A 334 -5.51 25.92 -6.63
C SER A 334 -5.19 25.63 -8.10
N ILE A 335 -5.51 24.44 -8.64
CA ILE A 335 -5.77 24.09 -10.08
C ILE A 335 -5.76 22.53 -10.17
N SER A 336 -6.73 21.93 -10.88
CA SER A 336 -6.86 20.49 -11.09
C SER A 336 -6.15 19.98 -12.37
N GLU A 337 -4.87 20.28 -12.57
CA GLU A 337 -4.13 19.73 -13.73
C GLU A 337 -3.90 18.21 -13.63
N TYR A 338 -4.23 17.62 -12.49
CA TYR A 338 -4.05 16.21 -12.19
C TYR A 338 -5.36 15.45 -12.34
N MET A 339 -5.29 14.34 -13.07
CA MET A 339 -6.43 13.44 -13.23
C MET A 339 -6.01 12.01 -12.98
N ILE A 340 -6.84 11.28 -12.24
CA ILE A 340 -6.67 9.85 -12.00
C ILE A 340 -7.60 9.10 -12.94
N PHE A 341 -7.05 8.20 -13.74
CA PHE A 341 -7.79 7.24 -14.55
C PHE A 341 -7.71 5.85 -13.93
N PHE A 342 -8.81 5.13 -13.85
CA PHE A 342 -8.88 3.80 -13.22
C PHE A 342 -9.97 2.93 -13.87
N PHE A 343 -10.03 1.67 -13.45
CA PHE A 343 -10.97 0.65 -13.95
C PHE A 343 -11.78 0.05 -12.79
#